data_AF-A0A820CB47-F1
#
_entry.id   AF-A0A820CB47-F1
#
_cell.length_a   1.000
_cell.length_b   1.000
_cell.length_c   1.000
_cell.angle_alpha   90.00
_cell.angle_beta   90.00
_cell.angle_gamma   90.00
#
_symmetry.space_group_name_H-M   'P 1'
#
loop_
_entity.id
_entity.type
_entity.pdbx_description
1 polymer ?
#
loop_
_entity_poly.entity_id
_entity_poly.type
_entity_poly.pdbx_seq_one_letter_code
_entity_poly.pdbx_strand_id
1 'polypeptide(L)'
;MTSTNLATIHNQIAQIKTRFAEELYGQVTEMATHLEEKLANVSNEEKGWKETKIKLGTTLVKGMVIFNVGDDKFTTSVETLTAEKATFFTALFSKQWQLERNLQDDSIFIDRNGKLFTHILEYLRTSVVLDDVVNNETLRHKLIIEARYFRLHSLIEVLTEPDRSAEIQQEKRTSDFLNGTLLTMEQEKKLNEFYGTSNQKWDLIYRGSRDGFDSNAFHTRCDNQGSTMTVVRSTNNYLFGGYASVGWTSAYGAYINDPRAFLFTLTNP
;
A
#
# COMPACT_ATOMS: atom_id res chain seq x y z
N MET A 1 28.65 -68.26 43.58
CA MET A 1 27.55 -67.31 43.87
C MET A 1 27.32 -66.28 42.76
N THR A 2 27.79 -66.49 41.53
CA THR A 2 27.79 -65.46 40.45
C THR A 2 26.67 -65.61 39.42
N SER A 3 26.21 -66.83 39.12
CA SER A 3 25.19 -67.09 38.08
C SER A 3 23.78 -66.63 38.46
N THR A 4 23.36 -66.81 39.72
CA THR A 4 22.02 -66.43 40.22
C THR A 4 21.80 -64.92 40.20
N ASN A 5 22.86 -64.12 40.35
CA ASN A 5 22.78 -62.66 40.37
C ASN A 5 22.57 -62.07 38.97
N LEU A 6 23.18 -62.67 37.94
CA LEU A 6 23.07 -62.24 36.54
C LEU A 6 21.64 -62.46 35.99
N ALA A 7 21.04 -63.62 36.28
CA ALA A 7 19.66 -63.93 35.89
C ALA A 7 18.64 -62.97 36.53
N THR A 8 18.89 -62.56 37.78
CA THR A 8 18.04 -61.62 38.51
C THR A 8 18.11 -60.21 37.89
N ILE A 9 19.32 -59.74 37.53
CA ILE A 9 19.52 -58.46 36.84
C ILE A 9 18.85 -58.46 35.45
N HIS A 10 18.99 -59.55 34.69
CA HIS A 10 18.33 -59.69 33.39
C HIS A 10 16.80 -59.60 33.50
N ASN A 11 16.22 -60.25 34.52
CA ASN A 11 14.77 -60.19 34.76
C ASN A 11 14.32 -58.77 35.15
N GLN A 12 15.09 -58.08 36.00
CA GLN A 12 14.81 -56.68 36.36
C GLN A 12 14.87 -55.74 35.15
N ILE A 13 15.86 -55.90 34.27
CA ILE A 13 15.96 -55.11 33.02
C ILE A 13 14.75 -55.38 32.11
N ALA A 14 14.33 -56.65 31.99
CA ALA A 14 13.15 -57.00 31.21
C ALA A 14 11.88 -56.34 31.76
N GLN A 15 11.67 -56.41 33.08
CA GLN A 15 10.54 -55.77 33.75
C GLN A 15 10.54 -54.24 33.59
N ILE A 16 11.70 -53.59 33.71
CA ILE A 16 11.83 -52.13 33.53
C ILE A 16 11.51 -51.74 32.07
N LYS A 17 12.00 -52.50 31.09
CA LYS A 17 11.68 -52.26 29.67
C LYS A 17 10.18 -52.39 29.39
N THR A 18 9.55 -53.43 29.93
CA THR A 18 8.10 -53.63 29.79
C THR A 18 7.34 -52.48 30.41
N ARG A 19 7.68 -52.08 31.65
CA ARG A 19 7.01 -50.97 32.34
C ARG A 19 7.16 -49.65 31.58
N PHE A 20 8.35 -49.35 31.09
CA PHE A 20 8.60 -48.13 30.31
C PHE A 20 7.82 -48.15 28.99
N ALA A 21 7.73 -49.32 28.32
CA ALA A 21 6.95 -49.46 27.11
C ALA A 21 5.44 -49.25 27.37
N GLU A 22 4.91 -49.78 28.48
CA GLU A 22 3.51 -49.58 28.89
C GLU A 22 3.22 -48.11 29.24
N GLU A 23 4.11 -47.44 29.98
CA GLU A 23 4.01 -46.01 30.30
C GLU A 23 4.01 -45.15 29.02
N LEU A 24 4.95 -45.40 28.10
CA LEU A 24 5.05 -44.68 26.85
C LEU A 24 3.82 -44.92 25.95
N TYR A 25 3.33 -46.16 25.89
CA TYR A 25 2.13 -46.51 25.13
C TYR A 25 0.89 -45.82 25.69
N GLY A 26 0.77 -45.73 27.02
CA GLY A 26 -0.31 -44.99 27.68
C GLY A 26 -0.30 -43.51 27.29
N GLN A 27 0.86 -42.85 27.38
CA GLN A 27 1.01 -41.44 27.01
C GLN A 27 0.70 -41.17 25.54
N VAL A 28 1.17 -42.03 24.63
CA VAL A 28 0.90 -41.89 23.20
C VAL A 28 -0.59 -42.06 22.90
N THR A 29 -1.26 -43.00 23.59
CA THR A 29 -2.70 -43.24 23.40
C THR A 29 -3.52 -42.05 23.90
N GLU A 30 -3.20 -41.49 25.06
CA GLU A 30 -3.88 -40.30 25.61
C GLU A 30 -3.67 -39.05 24.73
N MET A 31 -2.46 -38.88 24.18
CA MET A 31 -2.20 -37.79 23.25
C MET A 31 -2.97 -37.96 21.93
N ALA A 32 -3.08 -39.20 21.43
CA ALA A 32 -3.83 -39.50 20.22
C ALA A 32 -5.33 -39.19 20.40
N THR A 33 -5.93 -39.62 21.52
CA THR A 33 -7.35 -39.34 21.79
C THR A 33 -7.63 -37.84 21.91
N HIS A 34 -6.74 -37.08 22.57
CA HIS A 34 -6.88 -35.63 22.68
C HIS A 34 -6.77 -34.92 21.32
N LEU A 35 -5.92 -35.40 20.41
CA LEU A 35 -5.82 -34.88 19.05
C LEU A 35 -7.07 -35.19 18.22
N GLU A 36 -7.62 -36.39 18.34
CA GLU A 36 -8.86 -36.79 17.68
C GLU A 36 -10.04 -35.92 18.15
N GLU A 37 -10.14 -35.66 19.45
CA GLU A 37 -11.16 -34.76 20.01
C GLU A 37 -11.01 -33.33 19.48
N LYS A 38 -9.78 -32.80 19.44
CA LYS A 38 -9.50 -31.48 18.84
C LYS A 38 -9.88 -31.43 17.37
N LEU A 39 -9.55 -32.46 16.59
CA LEU A 39 -9.92 -32.56 15.18
C LEU A 39 -11.45 -32.58 14.99
N ALA A 40 -12.17 -33.31 15.85
CA ALA A 40 -13.62 -33.33 15.83
C ALA A 40 -14.22 -31.95 16.14
N ASN A 41 -13.69 -31.24 17.13
CA ASN A 41 -14.13 -29.89 17.48
C ASN A 41 -13.90 -28.90 16.34
N VAL A 42 -12.70 -28.90 15.73
CA VAL A 42 -12.41 -28.05 14.56
C VAL A 42 -13.33 -28.38 13.39
N SER A 43 -13.61 -29.66 13.13
CA SER A 43 -14.55 -30.07 12.07
C SER A 43 -15.99 -29.58 12.33
N ASN A 44 -16.44 -29.65 13.59
CA ASN A 44 -17.76 -29.15 13.98
C ASN A 44 -17.85 -27.63 13.87
N GLU A 45 -16.79 -26.90 14.26
CA GLU A 45 -16.70 -25.45 14.04
C GLU A 45 -16.73 -25.11 12.55
N GLU A 46 -16.00 -25.85 11.70
CA GLU A 46 -16.00 -25.63 10.25
C GLU A 46 -17.38 -25.88 9.62
N LYS A 47 -18.12 -26.89 10.09
CA LYS A 47 -19.52 -27.13 9.69
C LYS A 47 -20.42 -25.97 10.14
N GLY A 48 -20.29 -25.52 11.38
CA GLY A 48 -21.02 -24.36 11.89
C GLY A 48 -20.75 -23.08 11.09
N TRP A 49 -19.50 -22.86 10.68
CA TRP A 49 -19.11 -21.75 9.80
C TRP A 49 -19.68 -21.88 8.40
N LYS A 50 -19.70 -23.08 7.81
CA LYS A 50 -20.31 -23.33 6.49
C LYS A 50 -21.81 -23.08 6.52
N GLU A 51 -22.52 -23.58 7.53
CA GLU A 51 -23.96 -23.33 7.70
C GLU A 51 -24.24 -21.84 7.94
N THR A 52 -23.44 -21.18 8.76
CA THR A 52 -23.57 -19.73 9.01
C THR A 52 -23.33 -18.93 7.74
N LYS A 53 -22.35 -19.31 6.92
CA LYS A 53 -22.06 -18.69 5.61
C LYS A 53 -23.20 -18.89 4.61
N ILE A 54 -23.81 -20.08 4.59
CA ILE A 54 -25.01 -20.37 3.79
C ILE A 54 -26.19 -19.53 4.27
N LYS A 55 -26.44 -19.48 5.59
CA LYS A 55 -27.50 -18.66 6.19
C LYS A 55 -27.31 -17.18 5.86
N LEU A 56 -26.11 -16.62 6.06
CA LEU A 56 -25.76 -15.25 5.67
C LEU A 56 -25.94 -14.99 4.17
N GLY A 57 -25.64 -15.98 3.32
CA GLY A 57 -25.87 -15.88 1.88
C GLY A 57 -27.35 -15.91 1.48
N THR A 58 -28.21 -16.50 2.32
CA THR A 58 -29.65 -16.66 2.06
C THR A 58 -30.55 -15.62 2.75
N THR A 59 -30.14 -15.03 3.88
CA THR A 59 -30.88 -13.92 4.51
C THR A 59 -30.37 -12.59 3.99
N LEU A 60 -30.87 -12.17 2.84
CA LEU A 60 -31.00 -10.75 2.52
C LEU A 60 -31.94 -10.13 3.56
N VAL A 61 -31.39 -9.64 4.68
CA VAL A 61 -32.14 -8.80 5.61
C VAL A 61 -32.34 -7.46 4.91
N LYS A 62 -33.40 -7.36 4.09
CA LYS A 62 -33.84 -6.10 3.51
C LYS A 62 -34.52 -5.29 4.60
N GLY A 63 -34.02 -4.09 4.87
CA GLY A 63 -34.62 -3.21 5.88
C GLY A 63 -33.79 -1.96 6.13
N MET A 64 -34.47 -0.90 6.56
CA MET A 64 -33.83 0.29 7.11
C MET A 64 -33.47 0.04 8.58
N VAL A 65 -32.39 0.65 9.04
CA VAL A 65 -31.94 0.63 10.43
C VAL A 65 -31.56 2.04 10.87
N ILE A 66 -31.80 2.33 12.15
CA ILE A 66 -31.44 3.59 12.78
C ILE A 66 -30.29 3.32 13.76
N PHE A 67 -29.21 4.08 13.64
CA PHE A 67 -28.12 4.11 14.60
C PHE A 67 -28.09 5.43 15.34
N ASN A 68 -27.72 5.39 16.61
CA ASN A 68 -27.28 6.55 17.38
C ASN A 68 -25.78 6.37 17.67
N VAL A 69 -24.93 7.15 17.02
CA VAL A 69 -23.48 7.08 17.14
C VAL A 69 -22.96 8.30 17.88
N GLY A 70 -22.73 8.17 19.19
CA GLY A 70 -22.25 9.29 20.03
C GLY A 70 -23.14 10.52 19.94
N ASP A 71 -24.46 10.33 20.07
CA ASP A 71 -25.55 11.32 20.00
C ASP A 71 -25.96 11.78 18.59
N ASP A 72 -25.24 11.38 17.54
CA ASP A 72 -25.65 11.63 16.16
C ASP A 72 -26.49 10.47 15.61
N LYS A 73 -27.69 10.77 15.08
CA LYS A 73 -28.59 9.75 14.50
C LYS A 73 -28.37 9.55 13.00
N PHE A 74 -28.26 8.30 12.59
CA PHE A 74 -28.08 7.88 11.20
C PHE A 74 -29.15 6.89 10.79
N THR A 75 -29.73 7.08 9.60
CA THR A 75 -30.63 6.10 8.98
C THR A 75 -29.99 5.58 7.70
N THR A 76 -29.95 4.25 7.53
CA THR A 76 -29.40 3.62 6.33
C THR A 76 -30.01 2.23 6.11
N SER A 77 -29.67 1.56 5.01
CA SER A 77 -30.08 0.19 4.74
C SER A 77 -29.10 -0.81 5.36
N VAL A 78 -29.60 -1.99 5.77
CA VAL A 78 -28.75 -3.11 6.17
C VAL A 78 -27.82 -3.52 5.02
N GLU A 79 -28.30 -3.47 3.78
CA GLU A 79 -27.52 -3.78 2.57
C GLU A 79 -26.25 -2.93 2.49
N THR A 80 -26.37 -1.61 2.72
CA THR A 80 -25.23 -0.68 2.75
C THR A 80 -24.19 -1.08 3.81
N LEU A 81 -24.64 -1.46 5.00
CA LEU A 81 -23.76 -1.80 6.11
C LEU A 81 -23.09 -3.17 5.95
N THR A 82 -23.74 -4.08 5.23
CA THR A 82 -23.26 -5.44 4.96
C THR A 82 -22.64 -5.57 3.56
N ALA A 83 -22.39 -4.46 2.87
CA ALA A 83 -21.75 -4.45 1.55
C ALA A 83 -20.38 -5.14 1.58
N GLU A 84 -19.60 -4.90 2.64
CA GLU A 84 -18.35 -5.59 2.91
C GLU A 84 -18.56 -6.74 3.92
N LYS A 85 -17.94 -7.89 3.65
CA LYS A 85 -18.03 -9.10 4.50
C LYS A 85 -17.05 -9.01 5.67
N ALA A 86 -17.34 -9.70 6.76
CA ALA A 86 -16.47 -9.82 7.94
C ALA A 86 -16.16 -8.50 8.66
N THR A 87 -17.06 -7.53 8.56
CA THR A 87 -17.01 -6.24 9.26
C THR A 87 -17.77 -6.28 10.60
N PHE A 88 -17.60 -5.24 11.43
CA PHE A 88 -18.40 -5.03 12.64
C PHE A 88 -19.90 -5.16 12.35
N PHE A 89 -20.40 -4.56 11.27
CA PHE A 89 -21.82 -4.59 10.95
C PHE A 89 -22.29 -5.99 10.54
N THR A 90 -21.52 -6.74 9.77
CA THR A 90 -21.89 -8.12 9.46
C THR A 90 -21.92 -8.99 10.72
N ALA A 91 -21.04 -8.74 11.69
CA ALA A 91 -21.10 -9.39 13.01
C ALA A 91 -22.29 -8.91 13.86
N LEU A 92 -22.62 -7.62 13.77
CA LEU A 92 -23.75 -6.99 14.45
C LEU A 92 -25.07 -7.63 13.99
N PHE A 93 -25.23 -7.84 12.69
CA PHE A 93 -26.43 -8.43 12.10
C PHE A 93 -26.42 -9.98 12.11
N SER A 94 -25.27 -10.63 12.17
CA SER A 94 -25.20 -12.10 12.25
C SER A 94 -25.58 -12.64 13.62
N LYS A 95 -25.38 -11.87 14.70
CA LYS A 95 -25.74 -12.24 16.08
C LYS A 95 -27.24 -12.13 16.38
N GLN A 96 -28.10 -12.16 15.36
CA GLN A 96 -29.56 -12.09 15.45
C GLN A 96 -30.08 -11.32 16.69
N TRP A 97 -29.94 -9.99 16.66
CA TRP A 97 -30.80 -9.04 17.40
C TRP A 97 -30.87 -9.18 18.94
N GLN A 98 -29.76 -9.49 19.61
CA GLN A 98 -29.62 -9.28 21.08
C GLN A 98 -28.97 -7.93 21.44
N LEU A 99 -29.20 -6.90 20.62
CA LEU A 99 -28.75 -5.54 20.94
C LEU A 99 -29.88 -4.80 21.62
N GLU A 100 -29.58 -4.16 22.74
CA GLU A 100 -30.50 -3.24 23.39
C GLU A 100 -30.83 -2.11 22.41
N ARG A 101 -32.08 -2.11 21.94
CA ARG A 101 -32.62 -1.04 21.11
C ARG A 101 -33.26 0.01 22.01
N ASN A 102 -33.19 1.26 21.58
CA ASN A 102 -33.92 2.30 22.24
C ASN A 102 -35.44 2.04 22.11
N LEU A 103 -36.16 2.01 23.23
CA LEU A 103 -37.58 1.69 23.28
C LEU A 103 -38.48 2.74 22.60
N GLN A 104 -37.97 3.96 22.38
CA GLN A 104 -38.74 5.07 21.82
C GLN A 104 -38.60 5.18 20.31
N ASP A 105 -37.40 4.97 19.76
CA ASP A 105 -37.11 5.20 18.34
C ASP A 105 -36.44 4.03 17.62
N ASP A 106 -36.33 2.87 18.28
CA ASP A 106 -35.76 1.63 17.76
C ASP A 106 -34.29 1.75 17.29
N SER A 107 -33.59 2.80 17.72
CA SER A 107 -32.20 3.02 17.36
C SER A 107 -31.25 2.07 18.10
N ILE A 108 -30.19 1.64 17.41
CA ILE A 108 -29.07 0.91 18.01
C ILE A 108 -28.01 1.93 18.41
N PHE A 109 -27.60 1.91 19.68
CA PHE A 109 -26.55 2.79 20.17
C PHE A 109 -25.14 2.25 19.87
N ILE A 110 -24.26 3.16 19.44
CA ILE A 110 -22.85 2.92 19.19
C ILE A 110 -22.08 4.05 19.88
N ASP A 111 -21.27 3.70 20.87
CA ASP A 111 -20.47 4.66 21.64
C ASP A 111 -19.20 5.09 20.89
N ARG A 112 -19.36 5.74 19.73
CA ARG A 112 -18.29 6.22 18.84
C ARG A 112 -18.57 7.64 18.35
N ASN A 113 -17.62 8.21 17.61
CA ASN A 113 -17.74 9.57 17.09
C ASN A 113 -18.67 9.65 15.86
N GLY A 114 -19.85 10.22 16.00
CA GLY A 114 -20.85 10.35 14.94
C GLY A 114 -20.39 11.18 13.73
N LYS A 115 -19.63 12.26 13.96
CA LYS A 115 -19.08 13.06 12.86
C LYS A 115 -18.15 12.26 11.96
N LEU A 116 -17.26 11.45 12.53
CA LEU A 116 -16.40 10.56 11.75
C LEU A 116 -17.19 9.41 11.11
N PHE A 117 -18.22 8.93 11.80
CA PHE A 117 -19.12 7.91 11.26
C PHE A 117 -19.84 8.36 9.98
N THR A 118 -20.07 9.66 9.81
CA THR A 118 -20.61 10.20 8.55
C THR A 118 -19.74 9.80 7.35
N HIS A 119 -18.41 9.90 7.46
CA HIS A 119 -17.49 9.49 6.40
C HIS A 119 -17.44 7.96 6.22
N ILE A 120 -17.52 7.21 7.32
CA ILE A 120 -17.63 5.74 7.27
C ILE A 120 -18.87 5.32 6.47
N LEU A 121 -20.02 5.93 6.79
CA LEU A 121 -21.28 5.61 6.15
C LEU A 121 -21.29 6.00 4.67
N GLU A 122 -20.68 7.14 4.32
CA GLU A 122 -20.57 7.56 2.93
C GLU A 122 -19.67 6.64 2.11
N TYR A 123 -18.56 6.17 2.67
CA TYR A 123 -17.72 5.15 2.04
C TYR A 123 -18.51 3.84 1.85
N LEU A 124 -19.28 3.38 2.83
CA LEU A 124 -20.09 2.17 2.68
C LEU A 124 -21.16 2.28 1.59
N ARG A 125 -21.64 3.49 1.29
CA ARG A 125 -22.61 3.75 0.23
C ARG A 125 -21.96 3.77 -1.16
N THR A 126 -20.80 4.42 -1.27
CA THR A 126 -20.21 4.81 -2.56
C THR A 126 -18.97 3.99 -2.92
N SER A 127 -18.34 3.33 -1.95
CA SER A 127 -16.99 2.76 -2.02
C SER A 127 -15.90 3.79 -2.37
N VAL A 128 -16.16 5.08 -2.12
CA VAL A 128 -15.24 6.19 -2.39
C VAL A 128 -14.91 6.92 -1.10
N VAL A 129 -13.64 7.30 -0.93
CA VAL A 129 -13.19 8.23 0.12
C VAL A 129 -13.21 9.64 -0.46
N LEU A 130 -13.91 10.55 0.21
CA LEU A 130 -14.05 11.93 -0.24
C LEU A 130 -12.72 12.71 -0.14
N ASP A 131 -12.54 13.68 -1.05
CA ASP A 131 -11.32 14.49 -1.15
C ASP A 131 -11.00 15.28 0.12
N ASP A 132 -12.01 15.68 0.89
CA ASP A 132 -11.84 16.38 2.17
C ASP A 132 -11.15 15.51 3.24
N VAL A 133 -11.37 14.19 3.19
CA VAL A 133 -10.69 13.20 4.02
C VAL A 133 -9.28 12.92 3.48
N VAL A 134 -9.13 12.72 2.17
CA VAL A 134 -7.84 12.42 1.53
C VAL A 134 -6.82 13.52 1.80
N ASN A 135 -7.22 14.77 1.58
CA ASN A 135 -6.36 15.96 1.69
C ASN A 135 -6.13 16.43 3.13
N ASN A 136 -6.79 15.83 4.12
CA ASN A 136 -6.68 16.21 5.52
C ASN A 136 -6.08 15.07 6.34
N GLU A 137 -4.76 15.11 6.54
CA GLU A 137 -4.02 14.08 7.26
C GLU A 137 -4.55 13.83 8.68
N THR A 138 -4.95 14.89 9.39
CA THR A 138 -5.50 14.77 10.75
C THR A 138 -6.86 14.06 10.74
N LEU A 139 -7.74 14.42 9.80
CA LEU A 139 -9.04 13.76 9.63
C LEU A 139 -8.86 12.31 9.19
N ARG A 140 -7.98 12.05 8.23
CA ARG A 140 -7.61 10.71 7.77
C ARG A 140 -7.15 9.82 8.92
N HIS A 141 -6.24 10.32 9.76
CA HIS A 141 -5.74 9.56 10.92
C HIS A 141 -6.87 9.23 11.92
N LYS A 142 -7.76 10.18 12.20
CA LYS A 142 -8.94 9.95 13.04
C LYS A 142 -9.89 8.93 12.41
N LEU A 143 -10.10 8.99 11.10
CA LEU A 143 -10.98 8.07 10.39
C LEU A 143 -10.41 6.64 10.35
N ILE A 144 -9.09 6.48 10.25
CA ILE A 144 -8.43 5.16 10.35
C ILE A 144 -8.73 4.49 11.70
N ILE A 145 -8.76 5.25 12.79
CA ILE A 145 -9.09 4.73 14.12
C ILE A 145 -10.52 4.19 14.15
N GLU A 146 -11.49 4.93 13.58
CA GLU A 146 -12.88 4.47 13.46
C GLU A 146 -13.00 3.27 12.52
N ALA A 147 -12.34 3.28 11.36
CA ALA A 147 -12.36 2.18 10.40
C ALA A 147 -11.82 0.87 11.01
N ARG A 148 -10.78 0.95 11.85
CA ARG A 148 -10.28 -0.18 12.66
C ARG A 148 -11.31 -0.68 13.66
N TYR A 149 -12.01 0.21 14.35
CA TYR A 149 -13.09 -0.16 15.26
C TYR A 149 -14.20 -0.95 14.52
N PHE A 150 -14.63 -0.43 13.37
CA PHE A 150 -15.66 -1.08 12.54
C PHE A 150 -15.16 -2.25 11.69
N ARG A 151 -13.85 -2.58 11.77
CA ARG A 151 -13.19 -3.66 11.02
C ARG A 151 -13.40 -3.57 9.50
N LEU A 152 -13.36 -2.35 8.96
CA LEU A 152 -13.49 -2.07 7.53
C LEU A 152 -12.12 -2.18 6.87
N HIS A 153 -11.74 -3.39 6.44
CA HIS A 153 -10.38 -3.66 6.00
C HIS A 153 -10.09 -2.92 4.69
N SER A 154 -11.03 -2.93 3.76
CA SER A 154 -10.88 -2.20 2.49
C SER A 154 -10.77 -0.69 2.70
N LEU A 155 -11.50 -0.12 3.66
CA LEU A 155 -11.36 1.29 3.99
C LEU A 155 -10.02 1.60 4.64
N ILE A 156 -9.56 0.75 5.57
CA ILE A 156 -8.24 0.92 6.21
C ILE A 156 -7.17 0.88 5.13
N GLU A 157 -7.22 -0.09 4.21
CA GLU A 157 -6.32 -0.17 3.06
C GLU A 157 -6.35 1.17 2.32
N VAL A 158 -7.51 1.61 1.81
CA VAL A 158 -7.61 2.90 1.08
C VAL A 158 -7.08 4.12 1.86
N LEU A 159 -7.24 4.16 3.20
CA LEU A 159 -6.77 5.26 4.05
C LEU A 159 -5.29 5.15 4.48
N THR A 160 -4.71 3.94 4.46
CA THR A 160 -3.34 3.64 4.90
C THR A 160 -2.37 3.30 3.78
N GLU A 161 -2.89 2.98 2.59
CA GLU A 161 -2.14 3.00 1.35
C GLU A 161 -1.40 4.35 1.29
N PRO A 162 -0.08 4.36 1.08
CA PRO A 162 0.71 5.58 0.97
C PRO A 162 0.25 6.34 -0.26
N ASP A 163 -0.79 7.14 -0.04
CA ASP A 163 -1.22 8.27 -0.83
C ASP A 163 -1.24 7.99 -2.33
N ARG A 164 -2.39 7.55 -2.88
CA ARG A 164 -2.59 7.46 -4.33
C ARG A 164 -2.55 8.84 -5.03
N SER A 165 -2.53 9.95 -4.29
CA SER A 165 -2.18 11.27 -4.84
C SER A 165 -0.67 11.54 -4.83
N ALA A 166 0.11 10.81 -4.01
CA ALA A 166 1.54 10.65 -4.15
C ALA A 166 1.92 9.52 -5.13
N GLU A 167 1.10 8.49 -5.37
CA GLU A 167 1.38 7.38 -6.31
C GLU A 167 1.02 7.71 -7.77
N ILE A 168 0.21 8.75 -7.99
CA ILE A 168 0.20 9.48 -9.26
C ILE A 168 1.44 10.40 -9.39
N GLN A 169 2.22 10.61 -8.32
CA GLN A 169 3.46 11.40 -8.30
C GLN A 169 4.75 10.58 -8.01
N GLN A 170 4.63 9.28 -7.77
CA GLN A 170 5.72 8.37 -7.39
C GLN A 170 5.85 7.23 -8.41
N GLU A 171 5.48 7.48 -9.68
CA GLU A 171 6.44 7.17 -10.73
C GLU A 171 7.63 8.12 -10.57
N LYS A 172 8.56 7.70 -9.72
CA LYS A 172 9.95 8.09 -9.79
C LYS A 172 10.52 7.62 -11.12
N ARG A 173 10.17 8.28 -12.23
CA ARG A 173 11.20 8.62 -13.19
C ARG A 173 11.93 9.79 -12.54
N THR A 174 13.09 9.49 -11.95
CA THR A 174 14.13 10.51 -11.78
C THR A 174 14.10 11.40 -13.01
N SER A 175 13.99 12.74 -12.86
CA SER A 175 14.05 13.67 -14.00
C SER A 175 15.13 13.19 -14.96
N ASP A 176 14.80 13.13 -16.25
CA ASP A 176 15.76 12.71 -17.26
C ASP A 176 16.93 13.71 -17.32
N PHE A 177 16.75 14.92 -16.77
CA PHE A 177 17.75 15.97 -16.62
C PHE A 177 18.07 16.21 -15.13
N LEU A 178 18.87 15.31 -14.56
CA LEU A 178 19.20 15.28 -13.14
C LEU A 178 19.77 16.63 -12.66
N ASN A 179 19.22 17.12 -11.55
CA ASN A 179 19.57 18.40 -10.93
C ASN A 179 19.27 19.63 -11.80
N GLY A 180 18.59 19.48 -12.94
CA GLY A 180 18.04 20.57 -13.75
C GLY A 180 16.69 21.06 -13.18
N THR A 181 16.44 22.37 -13.26
CA THR A 181 15.15 22.97 -12.86
C THR A 181 14.55 23.84 -13.96
N LEU A 182 15.15 23.84 -15.15
CA LEU A 182 14.76 24.74 -16.25
C LEU A 182 13.62 24.16 -17.10
N LEU A 183 13.52 22.84 -17.17
CA LEU A 183 12.63 22.11 -18.06
C LEU A 183 11.43 21.57 -17.29
N THR A 184 10.29 21.53 -17.97
CA THR A 184 9.13 20.71 -17.56
C THR A 184 9.31 19.27 -18.03
N MET A 185 8.58 18.32 -17.44
CA MET A 185 8.63 16.90 -17.84
C MET A 185 8.31 16.69 -19.33
N GLU A 186 7.35 17.44 -19.88
CA GLU A 186 7.01 17.36 -21.31
C GLU A 186 8.18 17.80 -22.20
N GLN A 187 8.91 18.82 -21.78
CA GLN A 187 10.09 19.30 -22.49
C GLN A 187 11.26 18.33 -22.39
N GLU A 188 11.50 17.73 -21.22
CA GLU A 188 12.50 16.66 -21.05
C GLU A 188 12.23 15.48 -21.99
N LYS A 189 10.95 15.05 -22.07
CA LYS A 189 10.54 13.96 -22.95
C LYS A 189 10.79 14.30 -24.43
N LYS A 190 10.43 15.51 -24.87
CA LYS A 190 10.70 15.97 -26.25
C LYS A 190 12.19 15.99 -26.58
N LEU A 191 13.04 16.40 -25.64
CA LEU A 191 14.49 16.37 -25.84
C LEU A 191 15.03 14.94 -25.97
N ASN A 192 14.50 14.00 -25.19
CA ASN A 192 14.84 12.58 -25.29
C ASN A 192 14.32 11.93 -26.59
N GLU A 193 13.17 12.38 -27.09
CA GLU A 193 12.66 12.01 -28.42
C GLU A 193 13.59 12.53 -29.53
N PHE A 194 14.05 13.80 -29.47
CA PHE A 194 15.02 14.34 -30.43
C PHE A 194 16.36 13.61 -30.39
N TYR A 195 16.81 13.23 -29.19
CA TYR A 195 18.02 12.41 -29.02
C TYR A 195 17.85 10.97 -29.54
N GLY A 196 16.61 10.47 -29.61
CA GLY A 196 16.29 9.12 -30.09
C GLY A 196 16.33 8.04 -29.00
N THR A 197 16.36 8.40 -27.72
CA THR A 197 16.30 7.45 -26.59
C THR A 197 15.39 8.00 -25.49
N SER A 198 14.19 7.43 -25.36
CA SER A 198 13.10 7.95 -24.53
C SER A 198 13.36 7.96 -23.02
N ASN A 199 14.39 7.26 -22.55
CA ASN A 199 14.75 7.13 -21.13
C ASN A 199 16.19 7.58 -20.86
N GLN A 200 16.78 8.40 -21.74
CA GLN A 200 18.13 8.90 -21.58
C GLN A 200 18.22 9.78 -20.33
N LYS A 201 19.28 9.58 -19.53
CA LYS A 201 19.60 10.39 -18.37
C LYS A 201 20.72 11.38 -18.69
N TRP A 202 20.57 12.60 -18.23
CA TRP A 202 21.49 13.71 -18.42
C TRP A 202 21.87 14.27 -17.06
N ASP A 203 23.17 14.47 -16.85
CA ASP A 203 23.70 15.11 -15.65
C ASP A 203 23.92 16.61 -15.89
N LEU A 204 23.47 17.45 -14.96
CA LEU A 204 23.72 18.89 -15.03
C LEU A 204 25.18 19.23 -14.71
N ILE A 205 25.99 19.42 -15.75
CA ILE A 205 27.41 19.80 -15.64
C ILE A 205 27.63 21.31 -15.55
N TYR A 206 26.75 22.13 -16.14
CA TYR A 206 26.87 23.59 -16.19
C TYR A 206 25.49 24.27 -16.12
N ARG A 207 25.39 25.38 -15.37
CA ARG A 207 24.20 26.23 -15.33
C ARG A 207 24.62 27.69 -15.23
N GLY A 208 24.29 28.51 -16.22
CA GLY A 208 24.70 29.93 -16.26
C GLY A 208 24.34 30.74 -15.02
N SER A 209 23.17 30.51 -14.41
CA SER A 209 22.77 31.20 -13.17
C SER A 209 23.53 30.75 -11.91
N ARG A 210 24.26 29.63 -11.96
CA ARG A 210 25.09 29.08 -10.88
C ARG A 210 26.57 29.33 -11.13
N ASP A 211 27.01 29.12 -12.37
CA ASP A 211 28.42 29.05 -12.75
C ASP A 211 28.92 30.30 -13.49
N GLY A 212 28.03 31.21 -13.89
CA GLY A 212 28.35 32.39 -14.72
C GLY A 212 28.00 32.19 -16.19
N PHE A 213 27.68 33.28 -16.89
CA PHE A 213 27.23 33.27 -18.30
C PHE A 213 28.36 33.50 -19.33
N ASP A 214 29.61 33.59 -18.89
CA ASP A 214 30.75 33.79 -19.79
C ASP A 214 31.26 32.46 -20.38
N SER A 215 31.97 32.57 -21.51
CA SER A 215 32.51 31.40 -22.23
C SER A 215 33.54 30.63 -21.40
N ASN A 216 34.32 31.31 -20.56
CA ASN A 216 35.32 30.66 -19.73
C ASN A 216 34.67 29.75 -18.67
N ALA A 217 33.57 30.19 -18.06
CA ALA A 217 32.76 29.37 -17.14
C ALA A 217 32.18 28.12 -17.84
N PHE A 218 31.69 28.26 -19.07
CA PHE A 218 31.20 27.13 -19.86
C PHE A 218 32.32 26.13 -20.16
N HIS A 219 33.44 26.57 -20.73
CA HIS A 219 34.56 25.69 -21.09
C HIS A 219 35.19 24.99 -19.88
N THR A 220 35.30 25.68 -18.74
CA THR A 220 35.79 25.10 -17.48
C THR A 220 34.95 23.89 -17.02
N ARG A 221 33.67 23.82 -17.40
CA ARG A 221 32.73 22.77 -16.98
C ARG A 221 32.42 21.75 -18.07
N CYS A 222 32.37 22.16 -19.33
CA CYS A 222 31.85 21.36 -20.44
C CYS A 222 32.93 20.73 -21.31
N ASP A 223 34.17 21.23 -21.25
CA ASP A 223 35.27 20.64 -22.02
C ASP A 223 35.52 19.19 -21.58
N ASN A 224 35.76 18.32 -22.57
CA ASN A 224 36.03 16.90 -22.39
C ASN A 224 34.93 16.09 -21.65
N GLN A 225 33.70 16.62 -21.53
CA GLN A 225 32.58 15.90 -20.92
C GLN A 225 31.85 14.94 -21.87
N GLY A 226 32.26 14.89 -23.14
CA GLY A 226 31.58 14.11 -24.18
C GLY A 226 30.37 14.85 -24.76
N SER A 227 29.36 14.10 -25.20
CA SER A 227 28.16 14.68 -25.81
C SER A 227 27.38 15.55 -24.82
N THR A 228 26.85 16.68 -25.28
CA THR A 228 26.12 17.63 -24.41
C THR A 228 24.80 18.07 -25.04
N MET A 229 23.79 18.25 -24.19
CA MET A 229 22.51 18.88 -24.53
C MET A 229 22.48 20.27 -23.88
N THR A 230 22.53 21.33 -24.69
CA THR A 230 22.51 22.71 -24.20
C THR A 230 21.11 23.29 -24.33
N VAL A 231 20.56 23.81 -23.24
CA VAL A 231 19.24 24.47 -23.20
C VAL A 231 19.41 25.91 -22.74
N VAL A 232 18.83 26.84 -23.50
CA VAL A 232 18.85 28.28 -23.24
C VAL A 232 17.42 28.78 -23.03
N ARG A 233 17.23 29.57 -21.97
CA ARG A 233 16.01 30.37 -21.76
C ARG A 233 16.31 31.84 -22.01
N SER A 234 15.62 32.43 -22.98
CA SER A 234 15.71 33.88 -23.25
C SER A 234 14.97 34.70 -22.20
N THR A 235 15.19 36.02 -22.21
CA THR A 235 14.45 36.99 -21.39
C THR A 235 12.94 37.01 -21.67
N ASN A 236 12.54 36.64 -22.90
CA ASN A 236 11.14 36.52 -23.30
C ASN A 236 10.57 35.12 -23.01
N ASN A 237 11.25 34.30 -22.20
CA ASN A 237 10.87 32.94 -21.83
C ASN A 237 10.83 31.91 -22.97
N TYR A 238 11.37 32.21 -24.15
CA TYR A 238 11.59 31.21 -25.19
C TYR A 238 12.68 30.24 -24.78
N LEU A 239 12.46 28.95 -25.07
CA LEU A 239 13.35 27.84 -24.75
C LEU A 239 13.83 27.21 -26.05
N PHE A 240 15.14 27.19 -26.25
CA PHE A 240 15.79 26.65 -27.45
C PHE A 240 17.19 26.17 -27.11
N GLY A 241 17.86 25.51 -28.05
CA GLY A 241 19.19 24.99 -27.79
C GLY A 241 19.69 24.07 -28.89
N GLY A 242 20.64 23.22 -28.51
CA GLY A 242 21.21 22.25 -29.42
C GLY A 242 21.89 21.10 -28.70
N TYR A 243 22.04 20.01 -29.44
CA TYR A 243 22.81 18.84 -29.05
C TYR A 243 24.12 18.81 -29.83
N ALA A 244 25.21 18.57 -29.11
CA ALA A 244 26.52 18.26 -29.68
C ALA A 244 26.88 16.83 -29.27
N SER A 245 27.13 16.00 -30.26
CA SER A 245 27.51 14.61 -30.11
C SER A 245 29.02 14.45 -29.89
N VAL A 246 29.81 15.39 -30.41
CA VAL A 246 31.24 15.53 -30.14
C VAL A 246 31.47 16.47 -28.96
N GLY A 247 32.41 16.11 -28.08
CA GLY A 247 32.71 16.89 -26.87
C GLY A 247 33.41 18.22 -27.15
N TRP A 248 33.15 19.19 -26.28
CA TRP A 248 33.76 20.52 -26.34
C TRP A 248 35.26 20.47 -26.00
N THR A 249 36.01 21.38 -26.61
CA THR A 249 37.44 21.58 -26.35
C THR A 249 37.81 23.04 -26.55
N SER A 250 38.72 23.53 -25.72
CA SER A 250 39.35 24.85 -25.85
C SER A 250 40.45 24.90 -26.93
N ALA A 251 40.58 23.88 -27.78
CA ALA A 251 41.53 23.90 -28.90
C ALA A 251 41.16 25.02 -29.90
N TYR A 252 42.09 25.95 -30.12
CA TYR A 252 41.86 27.12 -30.96
C TYR A 252 41.58 26.77 -32.43
N GLY A 253 40.52 27.36 -32.99
CA GLY A 253 40.42 27.67 -34.42
C GLY A 253 39.86 26.60 -35.36
N ALA A 254 39.36 25.47 -34.86
CA ALA A 254 38.79 24.42 -35.71
C ALA A 254 37.30 24.20 -35.43
N TYR A 255 36.46 24.36 -36.47
CA TYR A 255 35.12 23.79 -36.46
C TYR A 255 35.23 22.27 -36.48
N ILE A 256 34.45 21.61 -35.63
CA ILE A 256 34.40 20.15 -35.59
C ILE A 256 33.17 19.71 -36.38
N ASN A 257 33.35 18.81 -37.34
CA ASN A 257 32.24 18.20 -38.05
C ASN A 257 31.50 17.24 -37.10
N ASP A 258 30.20 17.48 -36.89
CA ASP A 258 29.35 16.62 -36.09
C ASP A 258 28.05 16.32 -36.85
N PRO A 259 27.96 15.16 -37.53
CA PRO A 259 26.79 14.80 -38.33
C PRO A 259 25.56 14.46 -37.49
N ARG A 260 25.70 14.31 -36.16
CA ARG A 260 24.58 14.07 -35.23
C ARG A 260 24.17 15.32 -34.47
N ALA A 261 24.85 16.45 -34.68
CA ALA A 261 24.45 17.70 -34.05
C ALA A 261 23.11 18.19 -34.61
N PHE A 262 22.28 18.73 -33.74
CA PHE A 262 21.00 19.32 -34.12
C PHE A 262 20.65 20.51 -33.23
N LEU A 263 19.84 21.41 -33.77
CA LEU A 263 19.23 22.52 -33.05
C LEU A 263 17.76 22.21 -32.78
N PHE A 264 17.24 22.75 -31.68
CA PHE A 264 15.82 22.61 -31.33
C PHE A 264 15.26 23.89 -30.73
N THR A 265 13.93 23.96 -30.77
CA THR A 265 13.11 24.93 -30.04
C THR A 265 12.02 24.17 -29.29
N LEU A 266 11.78 24.55 -28.05
CA LEU A 266 10.74 24.00 -27.18
C LEU A 266 9.61 25.00 -26.96
N THR A 267 9.91 26.30 -27.02
CA THR A 267 8.94 27.39 -26.94
C THR A 267 9.30 28.43 -27.99
N ASN A 268 8.40 28.65 -28.96
CA ASN A 268 8.60 29.60 -30.05
C ASN A 268 8.16 31.02 -29.67
N PRO A 269 8.70 32.04 -30.38
CA PRO A 269 8.16 33.40 -30.39
C PRO A 269 6.77 33.51 -31.02
#